data_AF-A0A9P6ZHX7-F1
#
_entry.id   AF-A0A9P6ZHX7-F1
#
_cell.length_a   1.000
_cell.length_b   1.000
_cell.length_c   1.000
_cell.angle_alpha   90.00
_cell.angle_beta   90.00
_cell.angle_gamma   90.00
#
_symmetry.space_group_name_H-M   'P 1'
#
loop_
_entity.id
_entity.type
_entity.pdbx_description
1 polymer ?
#
loop_
_entity_poly.entity_id
_entity_poly.type
_entity_poly.pdbx_seq_one_letter_code
_entity_poly.pdbx_strand_id
1 'polypeptide(L)'
;MAPRTAKGKQKEDTTDKNAFKLDMRPVQAKIYGDEQAAKIQQLDAGLEKAKIGIGKINLLEIENKPIFGTYNDRPQKSTEVNKMLTSFEKNGIQSCKEVNTLAIVIEASRIRPNQQLNGSWSNVETLENVKFTDNNPIILASGQHRYAALKKMEETYREDEKAIEKRLVRLQDLATKSDEDVEEHIELRNVLSEIKGQLCGMGVWGVTLYDKDMIDNNNSELGHHLSRNQALHVYNETQEELLVSTLRNMGDAYREGGEAAAVKDLDTLLDKQSHDKSVDSRLMKIFKCRRLMLTLMRDVLPMGKHFRHRRELTVRWLSQEMDVVMGK
;
A
#
# COMPACT_ATOMS: atom_id res chain seq x y z
N MET A 1 -4.88 -48.20 61.33
CA MET A 1 -4.06 -48.53 60.15
C MET A 1 -4.71 -49.71 59.44
N ALA A 2 -5.21 -49.49 58.23
CA ALA A 2 -5.82 -50.50 57.36
C ALA A 2 -5.26 -50.30 55.94
N PRO A 3 -4.95 -51.38 55.18
CA PRO A 3 -4.20 -51.29 53.93
C PRO A 3 -5.11 -50.91 52.75
N ARG A 4 -4.66 -49.96 51.92
CA ARG A 4 -5.31 -49.57 50.67
C ARG A 4 -5.02 -50.60 49.58
N THR A 5 -6.08 -51.22 49.08
CA THR A 5 -6.10 -52.11 47.91
C THR A 5 -5.82 -51.34 46.61
N ALA A 6 -4.92 -51.88 45.78
CA ALA A 6 -4.61 -51.39 44.45
C ALA A 6 -5.77 -51.62 43.47
N LYS A 7 -6.18 -50.57 42.74
CA LYS A 7 -7.09 -50.66 41.59
C LYS A 7 -6.28 -50.79 40.31
N GLY A 8 -6.56 -51.86 39.56
CA GLY A 8 -5.95 -52.16 38.26
C GLY A 8 -6.29 -51.12 37.19
N LYS A 9 -5.30 -50.83 36.34
CA LYS A 9 -5.45 -50.09 35.10
C LYS A 9 -6.03 -51.02 34.03
N GLN A 10 -7.23 -50.69 33.54
CA GLN A 10 -7.76 -51.24 32.29
C GLN A 10 -7.00 -50.64 31.11
N LYS A 11 -6.58 -51.49 30.17
CA LYS A 11 -6.14 -51.13 28.82
C LYS A 11 -7.40 -50.79 28.01
N GLU A 12 -7.52 -49.56 27.55
CA GLU A 12 -8.48 -49.18 26.51
C GLU A 12 -7.85 -49.46 25.14
N ASP A 13 -8.51 -50.34 24.37
CA ASP A 13 -8.28 -50.55 22.96
C ASP A 13 -8.74 -49.31 22.18
N THR A 14 -7.78 -48.52 21.72
CA THR A 14 -8.01 -47.46 20.72
C THR A 14 -8.34 -48.09 19.38
N THR A 15 -9.63 -48.25 19.10
CA THR A 15 -10.12 -48.57 17.75
C THR A 15 -10.12 -47.30 16.91
N ASP A 16 -9.23 -47.26 15.92
CA ASP A 16 -9.17 -46.27 14.84
C ASP A 16 -10.54 -46.11 14.16
N LYS A 17 -11.24 -45.01 14.45
CA LYS A 17 -12.48 -44.61 13.75
C LYS A 17 -12.44 -43.21 13.15
N ASN A 18 -11.27 -42.57 13.08
CA ASN A 18 -11.08 -41.31 12.36
C ASN A 18 -10.31 -41.52 11.06
N ALA A 19 -10.83 -42.38 10.19
CA ALA A 19 -10.43 -42.36 8.79
C ALA A 19 -11.01 -41.09 8.15
N PHE A 20 -10.20 -40.05 8.09
CA PHE A 20 -10.46 -38.81 7.36
C PHE A 20 -10.70 -39.17 5.89
N LYS A 21 -11.96 -39.31 5.47
CA LYS A 21 -12.30 -39.52 4.06
C LYS A 21 -12.07 -38.19 3.35
N LEU A 22 -10.94 -38.08 2.64
CA LEU A 22 -10.74 -37.00 1.68
C LEU A 22 -11.89 -37.02 0.68
N ASP A 23 -12.51 -35.86 0.48
CA ASP A 23 -13.52 -35.64 -0.54
C ASP A 23 -12.84 -35.81 -1.92
N MET A 24 -13.04 -36.97 -2.54
CA MET A 24 -12.44 -37.39 -3.82
C MET A 24 -13.14 -36.79 -5.04
N ARG A 25 -13.97 -35.75 -4.85
CA ARG A 25 -14.55 -35.05 -5.99
C ARG A 25 -13.44 -34.32 -6.76
N PRO A 26 -13.32 -34.47 -8.09
CA PRO A 26 -12.37 -33.71 -8.87
C PRO A 26 -12.66 -32.22 -8.68
N VAL A 27 -11.74 -31.52 -8.03
CA VAL A 27 -11.76 -30.05 -7.97
C VAL A 27 -11.44 -29.60 -9.39
N GLN A 28 -12.47 -29.25 -10.15
CA GLN A 28 -12.27 -28.53 -11.39
C GLN A 28 -11.60 -27.21 -11.02
N ALA A 29 -10.28 -27.10 -11.25
CA ALA A 29 -9.57 -25.84 -11.31
C ALA A 29 -10.16 -25.06 -12.50
N LYS A 30 -11.31 -24.43 -12.26
CA LYS A 30 -11.94 -23.55 -13.22
C LYS A 30 -10.97 -22.41 -13.52
N ILE A 31 -11.15 -21.88 -14.71
CA ILE A 31 -10.46 -20.76 -15.34
C ILE A 31 -10.73 -19.48 -14.51
N TYR A 32 -10.22 -19.40 -13.29
CA TYR A 32 -10.52 -18.31 -12.35
C TYR A 32 -9.74 -17.03 -12.68
N GLY A 33 -8.65 -17.14 -13.43
CA GLY A 33 -7.85 -15.99 -13.86
C GLY A 33 -8.58 -15.08 -14.84
N ASP A 34 -9.22 -15.67 -15.86
CA ASP A 34 -9.84 -14.90 -16.94
C ASP A 34 -11.13 -14.21 -16.48
N GLU A 35 -11.94 -14.88 -15.65
CA GLU A 35 -13.15 -14.27 -15.08
C GLU A 35 -12.83 -13.10 -14.15
N GLN A 36 -11.76 -13.21 -13.34
CA GLN A 36 -11.33 -12.13 -12.45
C GLN A 36 -10.72 -10.95 -13.22
N ALA A 37 -9.93 -11.23 -14.26
CA ALA A 37 -9.38 -10.20 -15.14
C ALA A 37 -10.49 -9.44 -15.88
N ALA A 38 -11.47 -10.17 -16.44
CA ALA A 38 -12.64 -9.57 -17.09
C ALA A 38 -13.44 -8.71 -16.11
N LYS A 39 -13.62 -9.18 -14.86
CA LYS A 39 -14.30 -8.40 -13.82
C LYS A 39 -13.55 -7.11 -13.47
N ILE A 40 -12.22 -7.16 -13.33
CA ILE A 40 -11.40 -5.97 -13.08
C ILE A 40 -11.55 -4.97 -14.24
N GLN A 41 -11.46 -5.44 -15.49
CA GLN A 41 -11.65 -4.59 -16.66
C GLN A 41 -13.04 -3.94 -16.69
N GLN A 42 -14.09 -4.66 -16.30
CA GLN A 42 -15.44 -4.11 -16.18
C GLN A 42 -15.51 -3.03 -15.09
N LEU A 43 -14.86 -3.23 -13.95
CA LEU A 43 -14.81 -2.25 -12.86
C LEU A 43 -14.01 -1.00 -13.28
N ASP A 44 -12.87 -1.18 -13.95
CA ASP A 44 -12.06 -0.07 -14.47
C ASP A 44 -12.84 0.75 -15.51
N ALA A 45 -13.53 0.09 -16.45
CA ALA A 45 -14.41 0.75 -17.41
C ALA A 45 -15.58 1.48 -16.71
N GLY A 46 -16.07 0.94 -15.59
CA GLY A 46 -17.06 1.59 -14.75
C GLY A 46 -16.51 2.85 -14.07
N LEU A 47 -15.28 2.80 -13.54
CA LEU A 47 -14.61 3.96 -12.93
C LEU A 47 -14.34 5.06 -13.96
N GLU A 48 -13.89 4.72 -15.17
CA GLU A 48 -13.68 5.71 -16.23
C GLU A 48 -14.99 6.39 -16.66
N LYS A 49 -16.13 5.68 -16.64
CA LYS A 49 -17.44 6.28 -16.88
C LYS A 49 -17.91 7.18 -15.74
N ALA A 50 -17.59 6.81 -14.50
CA ALA A 50 -17.93 7.58 -13.30
C ALA A 50 -17.01 8.80 -13.11
N LYS A 51 -15.90 8.89 -13.83
CA LYS A 51 -14.93 9.98 -13.71
C LYS A 51 -15.54 11.28 -14.24
N ILE A 52 -15.64 12.27 -13.36
CA ILE A 52 -16.07 13.63 -13.71
C ILE A 52 -14.90 14.40 -14.33
N GLY A 53 -13.71 14.30 -13.73
CA GLY A 53 -12.53 14.99 -14.20
C GLY A 53 -11.41 15.03 -13.18
N ILE A 54 -10.33 15.72 -13.55
CA ILE A 54 -9.10 15.85 -12.78
C ILE A 54 -8.86 17.32 -12.43
N GLY A 55 -8.39 17.58 -11.21
CA GLY A 55 -7.96 18.91 -10.78
C GLY A 55 -6.95 18.84 -9.65
N LYS A 56 -6.76 19.98 -8.96
CA LYS A 56 -5.97 20.04 -7.73
C LYS A 56 -6.75 20.71 -6.62
N ILE A 57 -6.44 20.37 -5.37
CA ILE A 57 -7.09 20.95 -4.19
C ILE A 57 -6.07 21.16 -3.07
N ASN A 58 -6.24 22.22 -2.28
CA ASN A 58 -5.46 22.39 -1.06
C ASN A 58 -6.10 21.62 0.10
N LEU A 59 -5.60 20.42 0.41
CA LEU A 59 -6.12 19.55 1.47
C LEU A 59 -5.92 20.11 2.88
N LEU A 60 -5.01 21.06 3.07
CA LEU A 60 -4.75 21.68 4.36
C LEU A 60 -5.67 22.88 4.63
N GLU A 61 -6.14 23.53 3.56
CA GLU A 61 -6.98 24.74 3.62
C GLU A 61 -8.43 24.50 3.15
N ILE A 62 -8.80 23.25 2.86
CA ILE A 62 -10.14 22.90 2.40
C ILE A 62 -11.19 23.10 3.52
N GLU A 63 -12.26 23.83 3.22
CA GLU A 63 -13.39 24.02 4.16
C GLU A 63 -14.19 22.73 4.35
N ASN A 64 -14.30 21.92 3.29
CA ASN A 64 -14.97 20.62 3.30
C ASN A 64 -14.16 19.58 4.07
N LYS A 65 -14.71 19.06 5.16
CA LYS A 65 -14.05 18.01 5.95
C LYS A 65 -13.87 16.72 5.13
N PRO A 66 -12.65 16.18 4.99
CA PRO A 66 -12.44 14.90 4.35
C PRO A 66 -12.93 13.74 5.22
N ILE A 67 -13.68 12.82 4.62
CA ILE A 67 -14.13 11.56 5.23
C ILE A 67 -13.42 10.41 4.53
N PHE A 68 -12.78 9.56 5.32
CA PHE A 68 -12.20 8.29 4.87
C PHE A 68 -13.00 7.14 5.47
N GLY A 69 -12.83 5.93 4.93
CA GLY A 69 -13.42 4.72 5.50
C GLY A 69 -14.75 4.29 4.86
N THR A 70 -15.37 5.11 4.03
CA THR A 70 -16.67 4.80 3.39
C THR A 70 -16.61 3.53 2.55
N TYR A 71 -15.54 3.37 1.75
CA TYR A 71 -15.37 2.22 0.85
C TYR A 71 -14.23 1.27 1.27
N ASN A 72 -13.42 1.65 2.25
CA ASN A 72 -12.32 0.83 2.75
C ASN A 72 -12.12 1.13 4.23
N ASP A 73 -12.58 0.22 5.07
CA ASP A 73 -12.52 0.31 6.53
C ASP A 73 -11.13 0.03 7.10
N ARG A 74 -10.12 -0.19 6.24
CA ARG A 74 -8.75 -0.46 6.67
C ARG A 74 -8.29 0.65 7.61
N PRO A 75 -7.86 0.31 8.84
CA PRO A 75 -7.43 1.31 9.79
C PRO A 75 -6.15 2.00 9.31
N GLN A 76 -6.01 3.27 9.68
CA GLN A 76 -4.76 3.99 9.55
C GLN A 76 -3.68 3.29 10.37
N LYS A 77 -2.58 2.90 9.73
CA LYS A 77 -1.45 2.25 10.39
C LYS A 77 -0.32 3.25 10.54
N SER A 78 0.14 3.47 11.76
CA SER A 78 1.23 4.41 12.07
C SER A 78 2.52 4.07 11.32
N THR A 79 2.81 2.79 11.09
CA THR A 79 3.97 2.33 10.32
C THR A 79 3.93 2.80 8.87
N GLU A 80 2.77 2.77 8.22
CA GLU A 80 2.62 3.23 6.83
C GLU A 80 2.65 4.76 6.75
N VAL A 81 2.08 5.46 7.75
CA VAL A 81 2.19 6.92 7.86
C VAL A 81 3.65 7.36 8.00
N ASN A 82 4.43 6.69 8.85
CA ASN A 82 5.84 7.01 9.04
C ASN A 82 6.68 6.72 7.77
N LYS A 83 6.38 5.66 7.03
CA LYS A 83 7.02 5.41 5.72
C LYS A 83 6.75 6.54 4.73
N MET A 84 5.51 7.05 4.71
CA MET A 84 5.13 8.18 3.86
C MET A 84 5.87 9.45 4.26
N LEU A 85 5.97 9.74 5.57
CA LEU A 85 6.78 10.86 6.09
C LEU A 85 8.24 10.77 5.64
N THR A 86 8.89 9.64 5.86
CA THR A 86 10.29 9.43 5.42
C THR A 86 10.42 9.57 3.91
N SER A 87 9.40 9.17 3.13
CA SER A 87 9.41 9.38 1.68
C SER A 87 9.30 10.87 1.31
N PHE A 88 8.43 11.63 1.99
CA PHE A 88 8.29 13.07 1.80
C PHE A 88 9.58 13.82 2.14
N GLU A 89 10.23 13.47 3.25
CA GLU A 89 11.51 14.07 3.68
C GLU A 89 12.64 13.79 2.68
N LYS A 90 12.71 12.57 2.14
CA LYS A 90 13.80 12.16 1.25
C LYS A 90 13.61 12.60 -0.20
N ASN A 91 12.38 12.48 -0.71
CA ASN A 91 12.09 12.61 -2.15
C ASN A 91 11.24 13.85 -2.47
N GLY A 92 10.83 14.62 -1.45
CA GLY A 92 9.82 15.66 -1.57
C GLY A 92 8.40 15.10 -1.73
N ILE A 93 7.42 15.99 -1.62
CA ILE A 93 6.01 15.66 -1.82
C ILE A 93 5.72 15.69 -3.33
N GLN A 94 5.36 14.55 -3.89
CA GLN A 94 5.00 14.42 -5.31
C GLN A 94 3.48 14.42 -5.49
N SER A 95 2.82 15.48 -5.00
CA SER A 95 1.37 15.54 -4.76
C SER A 95 0.51 15.58 -6.03
N CYS A 96 1.07 15.97 -7.17
CA CYS A 96 0.34 16.10 -8.44
C CYS A 96 0.73 15.08 -9.52
N LYS A 97 1.47 14.02 -9.15
CA LYS A 97 1.71 12.89 -10.07
C LYS A 97 0.47 12.00 -10.10
N GLU A 98 0.10 11.50 -11.27
CA GLU A 98 -1.05 10.60 -11.48
C GLU A 98 -1.11 9.44 -10.46
N VAL A 99 0.04 8.81 -10.20
CA VAL A 99 0.18 7.71 -9.25
C VAL A 99 -0.14 8.11 -7.80
N ASN A 100 0.05 9.39 -7.46
CA ASN A 100 -0.13 9.92 -6.11
C ASN A 100 -1.44 10.71 -5.95
N THR A 101 -2.36 10.57 -6.90
CA THR A 101 -3.63 11.29 -6.87
C THR A 101 -4.57 10.73 -5.84
N LEU A 102 -5.45 11.59 -5.34
CA LEU A 102 -6.51 11.19 -4.43
C LEU A 102 -7.83 11.06 -5.19
N ALA A 103 -8.59 10.01 -4.88
CA ALA A 103 -9.90 9.80 -5.45
C ALA A 103 -10.96 10.44 -4.54
N ILE A 104 -11.66 11.45 -5.05
CA ILE A 104 -12.79 12.10 -4.38
C ILE A 104 -14.08 11.57 -5.00
N VAL A 105 -14.97 11.06 -4.16
CA VAL A 105 -16.34 10.69 -4.57
C VAL A 105 -17.29 11.78 -4.11
N ILE A 106 -17.99 12.40 -5.06
CA ILE A 106 -18.84 13.57 -4.80
C ILE A 106 -20.01 13.62 -5.80
N GLU A 107 -21.11 14.24 -5.38
CA GLU A 107 -22.22 14.57 -6.28
C GLU A 107 -21.77 15.63 -7.28
N ALA A 108 -22.01 15.40 -8.57
CA ALA A 108 -21.57 16.32 -9.64
C ALA A 108 -22.15 17.74 -9.46
N SER A 109 -23.36 17.85 -8.90
CA SER A 109 -24.02 19.13 -8.58
C SER A 109 -23.26 20.00 -7.58
N ARG A 110 -22.35 19.42 -6.78
CA ARG A 110 -21.56 20.13 -5.76
C ARG A 110 -20.29 20.76 -6.31
N ILE A 111 -19.91 20.46 -7.55
CA ILE A 111 -18.78 21.09 -8.22
C ILE A 111 -19.24 22.44 -8.78
N ARG A 112 -18.43 23.49 -8.62
CA ARG A 112 -18.84 24.81 -9.12
C ARG A 112 -19.08 24.78 -10.64
N PRO A 113 -20.13 25.46 -11.13
CA PRO A 113 -20.37 25.55 -12.55
C PRO A 113 -19.21 26.30 -13.24
N ASN A 114 -18.89 25.90 -14.47
CA ASN A 114 -17.82 26.43 -15.33
C ASN A 114 -16.37 26.06 -14.95
N GLN A 115 -16.16 25.13 -14.01
CA GLN A 115 -14.82 24.56 -13.83
C GLN A 115 -14.49 23.61 -14.99
N GLN A 116 -13.36 23.87 -15.65
CA GLN A 116 -12.84 23.02 -16.72
C GLN A 116 -11.88 22.00 -16.10
N LEU A 117 -12.46 20.95 -15.53
CA LEU A 117 -11.69 19.83 -15.04
C LEU A 117 -11.02 19.10 -16.20
N ASN A 118 -9.76 18.73 -16.03
CA ASN A 118 -9.00 18.06 -17.08
C ASN A 118 -9.51 16.62 -17.28
N GLY A 119 -9.53 16.16 -18.53
CA GLY A 119 -9.79 14.75 -18.84
C GLY A 119 -8.60 13.82 -18.55
N SER A 120 -7.37 14.36 -18.56
CA SER A 120 -6.13 13.60 -18.40
C SER A 120 -5.04 14.34 -17.62
N TRP A 121 -4.01 13.60 -17.19
CA TRP A 121 -2.84 14.08 -16.44
C TRP A 121 -1.73 14.69 -17.31
N SER A 122 -2.05 15.15 -18.52
CA SER A 122 -1.03 15.57 -19.51
C SER A 122 -0.19 16.78 -19.09
N ASN A 123 -0.77 17.73 -18.34
CA ASN A 123 -0.04 18.87 -17.80
C ASN A 123 -0.55 19.27 -16.40
N VAL A 124 0.29 19.05 -15.40
CA VAL A 124 0.02 19.39 -13.98
C VAL A 124 -0.21 20.88 -13.76
N GLU A 125 0.47 21.74 -14.52
CA GLU A 125 0.35 23.20 -14.37
C GLU A 125 -1.03 23.71 -14.81
N THR A 126 -1.66 23.00 -15.75
CA THR A 126 -3.00 23.33 -16.27
C THR A 126 -4.13 22.85 -15.38
N LEU A 127 -3.85 22.08 -14.31
CA LEU A 127 -4.89 21.59 -13.42
C LEU A 127 -5.56 22.75 -12.68
N GLU A 128 -6.87 22.85 -12.83
CA GLU A 128 -7.69 23.83 -12.14
C GLU A 128 -7.82 23.50 -10.65
N ASN A 129 -7.88 24.53 -9.81
CA ASN A 129 -8.22 24.38 -8.39
C ASN A 129 -9.69 24.01 -8.24
N VAL A 130 -9.97 22.79 -7.80
CA VAL A 130 -11.34 22.30 -7.57
C VAL A 130 -12.00 23.12 -6.46
N LYS A 131 -13.21 23.62 -6.73
CA LYS A 131 -14.01 24.39 -5.77
C LYS A 131 -15.41 23.79 -5.68
N PHE A 132 -15.89 23.66 -4.46
CA PHE A 132 -17.24 23.16 -4.21
C PHE A 132 -18.23 24.31 -4.04
N THR A 133 -19.51 24.03 -4.26
CA THR A 133 -20.61 24.98 -4.07
C THR A 133 -21.06 25.07 -2.61
N ASP A 134 -20.66 24.12 -1.77
CA ASP A 134 -21.01 24.01 -0.37
C ASP A 134 -19.78 23.64 0.49
N ASN A 135 -19.99 23.60 1.80
CA ASN A 135 -18.98 23.19 2.80
C ASN A 135 -19.26 21.81 3.39
N ASN A 136 -20.10 21.00 2.73
CA ASN A 136 -20.42 19.67 3.20
C ASN A 136 -19.18 18.77 3.12
N PRO A 137 -19.05 17.75 3.98
CA PRO A 137 -17.93 16.82 3.90
C PRO A 137 -17.77 16.19 2.51
N ILE A 138 -16.52 15.87 2.14
CA ILE A 138 -16.18 15.16 0.91
C ILE A 138 -15.67 13.76 1.24
N ILE A 139 -15.99 12.78 0.39
CA ILE A 139 -15.57 11.40 0.59
C ILE A 139 -14.28 11.17 -0.18
N LEU A 140 -13.21 10.81 0.52
CA LEU A 140 -11.96 10.38 -0.07
C LEU A 140 -11.93 8.85 -0.08
N ALA A 141 -12.05 8.27 -1.28
CA ALA A 141 -11.98 6.83 -1.46
C ALA A 141 -10.56 6.31 -1.26
N SER A 142 -9.53 7.16 -1.41
CA SER A 142 -8.13 6.76 -1.28
C SER A 142 -7.26 7.79 -0.54
N GLY A 143 -6.06 7.35 -0.16
CA GLY A 143 -5.00 8.23 0.35
C GLY A 143 -5.08 8.63 1.83
N GLN A 144 -5.80 7.87 2.66
CA GLN A 144 -5.84 8.08 4.11
C GLN A 144 -4.44 8.23 4.75
N HIS A 145 -3.49 7.32 4.44
CA HIS A 145 -2.13 7.41 5.00
C HIS A 145 -1.34 8.62 4.47
N ARG A 146 -1.58 9.03 3.22
CA ARG A 146 -0.95 10.22 2.61
C ARG A 146 -1.44 11.49 3.29
N TYR A 147 -2.75 11.62 3.49
CA TYR A 147 -3.36 12.74 4.21
C TYR A 147 -2.89 12.81 5.66
N ALA A 148 -2.83 11.68 6.36
CA ALA A 148 -2.33 11.63 7.73
C ALA A 148 -0.84 11.99 7.84
N ALA A 149 -0.01 11.54 6.91
CA ALA A 149 1.40 11.92 6.86
C ALA A 149 1.54 13.42 6.56
N LEU A 150 0.75 13.96 5.63
CA LEU A 150 0.72 15.38 5.32
C LEU A 150 0.37 16.22 6.55
N LYS A 151 -0.68 15.84 7.31
CA LYS A 151 -1.07 16.54 8.54
C LYS A 151 0.02 16.52 9.61
N LYS A 152 0.67 15.37 9.81
CA LYS A 152 1.78 15.26 10.76
C LYS A 152 3.00 16.09 10.34
N MET A 153 3.28 16.17 9.04
CA MET A 153 4.33 17.01 8.49
C MET A 153 4.01 18.50 8.63
N GLU A 154 2.74 18.90 8.39
CA GLU A 154 2.25 20.25 8.65
C GLU A 154 2.46 20.64 10.12
N GLU A 155 2.09 19.76 11.06
CA GLU A 155 2.29 19.99 12.50
C GLU A 155 3.76 20.24 12.83
N THR A 156 4.69 19.41 12.34
CA THR A 156 6.14 19.60 12.54
C THR A 156 6.60 20.94 11.99
N TYR A 157 6.24 21.29 10.76
CA TYR A 157 6.65 22.57 10.19
C TYR A 157 6.05 23.78 10.90
N ARG A 158 4.83 23.68 11.44
CA ARG A 158 4.20 24.72 12.27
C ARG A 158 4.90 24.87 13.61
N GLU A 159 5.41 23.79 14.19
CA GLU A 159 6.21 23.83 15.42
C GLU A 159 7.56 24.50 15.16
N ASP A 160 8.24 24.14 14.07
CA ASP A 160 9.50 24.75 13.64
C ASP A 160 9.34 26.23 13.30
N GLU A 161 8.28 26.60 12.57
CA GLU A 161 7.90 27.99 12.26
C GLU A 161 7.82 28.81 13.56
N LYS A 162 7.07 28.34 14.56
CA LYS A 162 6.93 29.01 15.86
C LYS A 162 8.23 29.07 16.64
N ALA A 163 9.07 28.03 16.58
CA ALA A 163 10.36 28.00 17.27
C ALA A 163 11.32 29.04 16.69
N ILE A 164 11.38 29.13 15.36
CA ILE A 164 12.21 30.11 14.63
C ILE A 164 11.70 31.54 14.86
N GLU A 165 10.38 31.76 14.81
CA GLU A 165 9.80 33.09 15.08
C GLU A 165 10.14 33.58 16.50
N LYS A 166 10.05 32.70 17.50
CA LYS A 166 10.47 33.02 18.88
C LYS A 166 11.96 33.35 18.97
N ARG A 167 12.82 32.64 18.23
CA ARG A 167 14.26 32.90 18.21
C ARG A 167 14.58 34.24 17.55
N LEU A 168 13.91 34.56 16.44
CA LEU A 168 14.03 35.86 15.77
C LEU A 168 13.63 37.02 16.67
N VAL A 169 12.54 36.91 17.45
CA VAL A 169 12.14 37.94 18.41
C VAL A 169 13.20 38.14 19.49
N ARG A 170 13.73 37.06 20.06
CA ARG A 170 14.80 37.14 21.07
C ARG A 170 16.05 37.85 20.56
N LEU A 171 16.46 37.58 19.32
CA LEU A 171 17.60 38.25 18.69
C LEU A 171 17.33 39.72 18.38
N GLN A 172 16.07 40.12 18.18
CA GLN A 172 15.69 41.52 17.98
C GLN A 172 15.74 42.33 19.28
N ASP A 173 15.40 41.71 20.41
CA ASP A 173 15.39 42.34 21.73
C ASP A 173 16.79 42.53 22.34
N LEU A 174 17.84 41.98 21.72
CA LEU A 174 19.23 42.19 22.15
C LEU A 174 19.65 43.64 21.87
N ALA A 175 19.98 44.38 22.94
CA ALA A 175 20.33 45.80 22.90
C ALA A 175 21.61 46.13 22.10
N THR A 176 22.50 45.14 21.94
CA THR A 176 23.71 45.21 21.13
C THR A 176 23.80 43.90 20.36
N LYS A 177 23.70 43.95 19.04
CA LYS A 177 23.88 42.78 18.17
C LYS A 177 25.35 42.67 17.83
N SER A 178 25.94 41.51 18.11
CA SER A 178 27.22 41.15 17.52
C SER A 178 27.03 40.89 16.02
N ASP A 179 28.13 40.89 15.25
CA ASP A 179 28.07 40.52 13.82
C ASP A 179 27.55 39.08 13.65
N GLU A 180 27.88 38.18 14.57
CA GLU A 180 27.36 36.80 14.62
C GLU A 180 25.83 36.77 14.81
N ASP A 181 25.27 37.62 15.67
CA ASP A 181 23.81 37.71 15.87
C ASP A 181 23.09 38.22 14.61
N VAL A 182 23.75 39.08 13.83
CA VAL A 182 23.20 39.60 12.57
C VAL A 182 23.18 38.49 11.51
N GLU A 183 24.25 37.72 11.39
CA GLU A 183 24.32 36.56 10.49
C GLU A 183 23.26 35.51 10.86
N GLU A 184 23.17 35.11 12.13
CA GLU A 184 22.17 34.15 12.61
C GLU A 184 20.73 34.63 12.30
N HIS A 185 20.47 35.93 12.48
CA HIS A 185 19.15 36.49 12.20
C HIS A 185 18.79 36.47 10.70
N ILE A 186 19.77 36.64 9.80
CA ILE A 186 19.56 36.50 8.35
C ILE A 186 19.27 35.03 8.01
N GLU A 187 20.06 34.10 8.56
CA GLU A 187 19.86 32.66 8.34
C GLU A 187 18.48 32.20 8.79
N LEU A 188 18.07 32.56 10.00
CA LEU A 188 16.75 32.20 10.53
C LEU A 188 15.60 32.77 9.70
N ARG A 189 15.74 33.97 9.11
CA ARG A 189 14.75 34.53 8.19
C ARG A 189 14.66 33.73 6.90
N ASN A 190 15.78 33.29 6.37
CA ASN A 190 15.81 32.45 5.16
C ASN A 190 15.13 31.11 5.43
N VAL A 191 15.47 30.44 6.55
CA VAL A 191 14.83 29.18 6.95
C VAL A 191 13.33 29.37 7.19
N LEU A 192 12.91 30.47 7.84
CA LEU A 192 11.49 30.77 8.03
C LEU A 192 10.75 30.96 6.70
N SER A 193 11.39 31.65 5.74
CA SER A 193 10.84 31.83 4.39
C SER A 193 10.70 30.50 3.66
N GLU A 194 11.68 29.60 3.79
CA GLU A 194 11.63 28.26 3.21
C GLU A 194 10.49 27.42 3.81
N ILE A 195 10.36 27.40 5.14
CA ILE A 195 9.28 26.68 5.85
C ILE A 195 7.90 27.22 5.44
N LYS A 196 7.74 28.55 5.36
CA LYS A 196 6.48 29.18 4.91
C LYS A 196 6.17 28.83 3.46
N GLY A 197 7.18 28.80 2.59
CA GLY A 197 7.05 28.34 1.21
C GLY A 197 6.60 26.87 1.12
N GLN A 198 7.21 26.00 1.93
CA GLN A 198 6.82 24.59 2.01
C GLN A 198 5.39 24.42 2.52
N LEU A 199 5.00 25.11 3.61
CA LEU A 199 3.63 25.08 4.16
C LEU A 199 2.58 25.52 3.14
N CYS A 200 2.87 26.54 2.34
CA CYS A 200 1.97 26.99 1.28
C CYS A 200 1.80 25.95 0.15
N GLY A 201 2.87 25.24 -0.21
CA GLY A 201 2.86 24.30 -1.33
C GLY A 201 2.40 22.89 -1.00
N MET A 202 2.75 22.38 0.19
CA MET A 202 2.56 20.96 0.55
C MET A 202 1.10 20.51 0.55
N GLY A 203 0.18 21.45 0.78
CA GLY A 203 -1.24 21.20 0.86
C GLY A 203 -1.90 20.98 -0.50
N VAL A 204 -1.26 21.38 -1.61
CA VAL A 204 -1.83 21.26 -2.96
C VAL A 204 -1.63 19.86 -3.50
N TRP A 205 -2.71 19.13 -3.74
CA TRP A 205 -2.70 17.75 -4.24
C TRP A 205 -3.56 17.57 -5.48
N GLY A 206 -3.07 16.72 -6.38
CA GLY A 206 -3.84 16.26 -7.53
C GLY A 206 -4.96 15.32 -7.11
N VAL A 207 -6.16 15.54 -7.65
CA VAL A 207 -7.36 14.77 -7.33
C VAL A 207 -8.09 14.35 -8.60
N THR A 208 -8.67 13.15 -8.54
CA THR A 208 -9.62 12.66 -9.55
C THR A 208 -11.00 12.62 -8.91
N LEU A 209 -11.96 13.28 -9.53
CA LEU A 209 -13.34 13.40 -9.07
C LEU A 209 -14.19 12.33 -9.74
N TYR A 210 -14.96 11.60 -8.94
CA TYR A 210 -15.89 10.56 -9.37
C TYR A 210 -17.31 10.89 -8.93
N ASP A 211 -18.26 10.61 -9.81
CA ASP A 211 -19.68 10.80 -9.57
C ASP A 211 -20.19 9.81 -8.52
N LYS A 212 -20.73 10.35 -7.42
CA LYS A 212 -21.20 9.56 -6.30
C LYS A 212 -22.31 8.60 -6.66
N ASP A 213 -23.29 9.04 -7.45
CA ASP A 213 -24.43 8.20 -7.81
C ASP A 213 -23.95 7.01 -8.64
N MET A 214 -23.01 7.23 -9.57
CA MET A 214 -22.40 6.14 -10.33
C MET A 214 -21.55 5.20 -9.47
N ILE A 215 -20.79 5.72 -8.49
CA ILE A 215 -19.93 4.91 -7.62
C ILE A 215 -20.74 4.06 -6.64
N ASP A 216 -21.82 4.62 -6.09
CA ASP A 216 -22.69 3.94 -5.11
C ASP A 216 -23.67 2.96 -5.78
N ASN A 217 -23.89 3.09 -7.09
CA ASN A 217 -24.63 2.10 -7.87
C ASN A 217 -23.98 0.70 -7.76
N ASN A 218 -24.82 -0.34 -7.76
CA ASN A 218 -24.41 -1.74 -7.64
C ASN A 218 -23.65 -2.05 -6.32
N ASN A 219 -24.25 -1.69 -5.18
CA ASN A 219 -23.74 -1.97 -3.82
C ASN A 219 -22.32 -1.42 -3.56
N SER A 220 -22.00 -0.24 -4.11
CA SER A 220 -20.69 0.41 -3.93
C SER A 220 -19.49 -0.43 -4.37
N GLU A 221 -19.67 -1.41 -5.27
CA GLU A 221 -18.58 -2.27 -5.74
C GLU A 221 -17.47 -1.45 -6.42
N LEU A 222 -17.84 -0.43 -7.20
CA LEU A 222 -16.90 0.52 -7.80
C LEU A 222 -16.14 1.31 -6.74
N GLY A 223 -16.81 1.77 -5.68
CA GLY A 223 -16.15 2.48 -4.58
C GLY A 223 -15.13 1.58 -3.87
N HIS A 224 -15.50 0.32 -3.61
CA HIS A 224 -14.57 -0.67 -3.06
C HIS A 224 -13.37 -0.92 -3.98
N HIS A 225 -13.58 -1.02 -5.29
CA HIS A 225 -12.50 -1.15 -6.27
C HIS A 225 -11.56 0.06 -6.27
N LEU A 226 -12.12 1.26 -6.36
CA LEU A 226 -11.41 2.54 -6.34
C LEU A 226 -10.54 2.72 -5.08
N SER A 227 -11.07 2.31 -3.92
CA SER A 227 -10.40 2.47 -2.63
C SER A 227 -9.21 1.53 -2.39
N ARG A 228 -9.01 0.53 -3.24
CA ARG A 228 -7.92 -0.44 -3.12
C ARG A 228 -6.57 0.09 -3.61
N ASN A 229 -6.48 1.34 -4.10
CA ASN A 229 -5.26 1.93 -4.67
C ASN A 229 -4.58 1.01 -5.71
N GLN A 230 -5.37 0.28 -6.51
CA GLN A 230 -4.82 -0.69 -7.46
C GLN A 230 -4.07 0.00 -8.61
N ALA A 231 -4.33 1.29 -8.89
CA ALA A 231 -3.62 2.05 -9.91
C ALA A 231 -2.11 2.24 -9.63
N LEU A 232 -1.64 2.14 -8.37
CA LEU A 232 -0.20 2.13 -8.03
C LEU A 232 0.41 0.72 -8.10
N HIS A 233 -0.44 -0.31 -8.13
CA HIS A 233 -0.08 -1.73 -8.26
C HIS A 233 -0.73 -2.30 -9.52
N VAL A 234 -0.65 -1.58 -10.64
CA VAL A 234 -0.76 -2.23 -11.94
C VAL A 234 0.46 -3.17 -12.02
N TYR A 235 0.23 -4.41 -11.57
CA TYR A 235 1.07 -5.60 -11.67
C TYR A 235 2.50 -5.50 -11.14
N ASN A 236 2.66 -5.29 -9.84
CA ASN A 236 3.77 -5.95 -9.15
C ASN A 236 3.23 -6.48 -7.83
N GLU A 237 2.94 -7.79 -7.78
CA GLU A 237 2.97 -8.51 -6.50
C GLU A 237 4.23 -8.05 -5.76
N THR A 238 4.13 -7.75 -4.46
CA THR A 238 5.35 -7.53 -3.66
C THR A 238 6.27 -8.75 -3.84
N GLN A 239 7.59 -8.61 -3.70
CA GLN A 239 8.50 -9.75 -3.90
C GLN A 239 8.10 -10.95 -3.03
N GLU A 240 7.59 -10.68 -1.83
CA GLU A 240 7.03 -11.68 -0.92
C GLU A 240 5.73 -12.29 -1.44
N GLU A 241 4.83 -11.51 -2.04
CA GLU A 241 3.62 -12.04 -2.68
C GLU A 241 3.95 -12.90 -3.88
N LEU A 242 4.91 -12.47 -4.72
CA LEU A 242 5.40 -13.21 -5.87
C LEU A 242 6.12 -14.50 -5.50
N LEU A 243 6.90 -14.47 -4.42
CA LEU A 243 7.49 -15.69 -3.84
C LEU A 243 6.39 -16.64 -3.37
N VAL A 244 5.38 -16.15 -2.65
CA VAL A 244 4.30 -16.99 -2.11
C VAL A 244 3.40 -17.55 -3.21
N SER A 245 3.07 -16.76 -4.24
CA SER A 245 2.28 -17.22 -5.39
C SER A 245 3.05 -18.31 -6.15
N THR A 246 4.35 -18.10 -6.38
CA THR A 246 5.23 -19.10 -7.01
C THR A 246 5.31 -20.40 -6.21
N LEU A 247 5.52 -20.33 -4.88
CA LEU A 247 5.58 -21.52 -4.03
C LEU A 247 4.26 -22.29 -4.02
N ARG A 248 3.11 -21.61 -4.12
CA ARG A 248 1.79 -22.26 -4.23
C ARG A 248 1.63 -22.98 -5.57
N ASN A 249 1.96 -22.33 -6.67
CA ASN A 249 1.88 -22.93 -8.01
C ASN A 249 2.78 -24.17 -8.10
N MET A 250 4.02 -24.06 -7.59
CA MET A 250 4.92 -25.20 -7.47
C MET A 250 4.32 -26.32 -6.60
N GLY A 251 3.68 -25.97 -5.48
CA GLY A 251 3.02 -26.93 -4.60
C GLY A 251 1.81 -27.62 -5.23
N ASP A 252 1.07 -26.92 -6.08
CA ASP A 252 -0.02 -27.47 -6.88
C ASP A 252 0.53 -28.45 -7.92
N ALA A 253 1.53 -28.03 -8.71
CA ALA A 253 2.23 -28.88 -9.67
C ALA A 253 2.87 -30.11 -9.01
N TYR A 254 3.43 -29.95 -7.79
CA TYR A 254 3.99 -31.05 -7.01
C TYR A 254 2.94 -32.11 -6.66
N ARG A 255 1.71 -31.69 -6.32
CA ARG A 255 0.63 -32.61 -6.00
C ARG A 255 0.12 -33.37 -7.22
N GLU A 256 0.17 -32.76 -8.39
CA GLU A 256 -0.29 -33.36 -9.64
C GLU A 256 0.74 -34.30 -10.29
N GLY A 257 2.01 -33.91 -10.29
CA GLY A 257 3.06 -34.60 -11.05
C GLY A 257 4.38 -34.79 -10.31
N GLY A 258 4.39 -34.61 -8.99
CA GLY A 258 5.57 -34.76 -8.15
C GLY A 258 6.63 -33.68 -8.40
N GLU A 259 7.85 -33.97 -7.98
CA GLU A 259 8.96 -33.00 -8.02
C GLU A 259 9.28 -32.49 -9.43
N ALA A 260 9.20 -33.36 -10.43
CA ALA A 260 9.46 -32.99 -11.82
C ALA A 260 8.49 -31.93 -12.35
N ALA A 261 7.21 -32.00 -11.98
CA ALA A 261 6.21 -31.01 -12.38
C ALA A 261 6.42 -29.66 -11.67
N ALA A 262 6.75 -29.68 -10.38
CA ALA A 262 7.08 -28.47 -9.61
C ALA A 262 8.32 -27.74 -10.15
N VAL A 263 9.36 -28.49 -10.53
CA VAL A 263 10.58 -27.91 -11.14
C VAL A 263 10.29 -27.32 -12.51
N LYS A 264 9.46 -27.99 -13.33
CA LYS A 264 9.05 -27.50 -14.64
C LYS A 264 8.26 -26.17 -14.54
N ASP A 265 7.39 -26.04 -13.54
CA ASP A 265 6.65 -24.79 -13.29
C ASP A 265 7.59 -23.64 -12.93
N LEU A 266 8.54 -23.89 -12.02
CA LEU A 266 9.58 -22.93 -11.64
C LEU A 266 10.45 -22.50 -12.84
N ASP A 267 10.86 -23.46 -13.68
CA ASP A 267 11.67 -23.18 -14.88
C ASP A 267 10.88 -22.34 -15.89
N THR A 268 9.59 -22.62 -16.08
CA THR A 268 8.70 -21.82 -16.94
C THR A 268 8.58 -20.37 -16.46
N LEU A 269 8.55 -20.16 -15.14
CA LEU A 269 8.53 -18.83 -14.54
C LEU A 269 9.86 -18.10 -14.71
N LEU A 270 10.99 -18.79 -14.51
CA LEU A 270 12.32 -18.25 -14.73
C LEU A 270 12.53 -17.81 -16.19
N ASP A 271 12.04 -18.60 -17.15
CA ASP A 271 12.12 -18.28 -18.57
C ASP A 271 11.30 -17.03 -18.90
N LYS A 272 10.06 -16.94 -18.40
CA LYS A 272 9.21 -15.74 -18.55
C LYS A 272 9.87 -14.48 -17.98
N GLN A 273 10.50 -14.59 -16.81
CA GLN A 273 11.13 -13.46 -16.13
C GLN A 273 12.51 -13.09 -16.71
N SER A 274 13.18 -14.00 -17.42
CA SER A 274 14.48 -13.73 -18.05
C SER A 274 14.42 -12.64 -19.15
N HIS A 275 13.24 -12.41 -19.71
CA HIS A 275 12.99 -11.38 -20.73
C HIS A 275 12.61 -10.02 -20.16
N ASP A 276 12.28 -9.96 -18.87
CA ASP A 276 11.90 -8.73 -18.19
C ASP A 276 13.11 -8.13 -17.45
N LYS A 277 13.64 -7.02 -17.98
CA LYS A 277 14.81 -6.32 -17.41
C LYS A 277 14.54 -5.70 -16.03
N SER A 278 13.30 -5.72 -15.55
CA SER A 278 12.87 -5.05 -14.32
C SER A 278 12.83 -5.96 -13.08
N VAL A 279 13.01 -7.28 -13.22
CA VAL A 279 12.89 -8.19 -12.07
C VAL A 279 14.09 -8.06 -11.14
N ASP A 280 13.83 -7.70 -9.87
CA ASP A 280 14.86 -7.46 -8.85
C ASP A 280 15.80 -8.67 -8.70
N SER A 281 17.10 -8.39 -8.78
CA SER A 281 18.20 -9.35 -8.65
C SER A 281 18.11 -10.27 -7.43
N ARG A 282 17.48 -9.84 -6.33
CA ARG A 282 17.38 -10.62 -5.08
C ARG A 282 16.38 -11.77 -5.18
N LEU A 283 15.19 -11.53 -5.71
CA LEU A 283 14.17 -12.56 -5.86
C LEU A 283 14.60 -13.59 -6.92
N MET A 284 15.24 -13.13 -7.99
CA MET A 284 15.83 -14.01 -8.99
C MET A 284 16.94 -14.90 -8.42
N LYS A 285 17.73 -14.41 -7.44
CA LYS A 285 18.73 -15.23 -6.73
C LYS A 285 18.05 -16.40 -6.00
N ILE A 286 16.90 -16.17 -5.38
CA ILE A 286 16.11 -17.18 -4.67
C ILE A 286 15.51 -18.18 -5.66
N PHE A 287 14.83 -17.71 -6.72
CA PHE A 287 14.20 -18.58 -7.71
C PHE A 287 15.20 -19.49 -8.45
N LYS A 288 16.40 -19.00 -8.72
CA LYS A 288 17.49 -19.82 -9.30
C LYS A 288 17.98 -20.93 -8.37
N CYS A 289 17.73 -20.83 -7.06
CA CYS A 289 18.09 -21.86 -6.10
C CYS A 289 16.98 -22.92 -5.96
N ARG A 290 16.92 -23.84 -6.93
CA ARG A 290 15.89 -24.90 -6.99
C ARG A 290 15.72 -25.66 -5.67
N ARG A 291 16.82 -26.04 -5.02
CA ARG A 291 16.79 -26.77 -3.75
C ARG A 291 16.12 -25.95 -2.64
N LEU A 292 16.38 -24.64 -2.56
CA LEU A 292 15.72 -23.77 -1.59
C LEU A 292 14.22 -23.65 -1.89
N MET A 293 13.85 -23.44 -3.15
CA MET A 293 12.44 -23.34 -3.56
C MET A 293 11.65 -24.61 -3.24
N LEU A 294 12.24 -25.78 -3.47
CA LEU A 294 11.62 -27.06 -3.11
C LEU A 294 11.47 -27.22 -1.58
N THR A 295 12.48 -26.85 -0.78
CA THR A 295 12.38 -26.85 0.69
C THR A 295 11.31 -25.88 1.19
N LEU A 296 11.28 -24.66 0.66
CA LEU A 296 10.26 -23.67 1.03
C LEU A 296 8.85 -24.16 0.67
N MET A 297 8.68 -24.79 -0.50
CA MET A 297 7.42 -25.33 -0.96
C MET A 297 6.97 -26.55 -0.13
N ARG A 298 7.86 -27.49 0.17
CA ARG A 298 7.50 -28.75 0.85
C ARG A 298 7.39 -28.61 2.35
N ASP A 299 8.33 -27.88 2.95
CA ASP A 299 8.52 -27.92 4.40
C ASP A 299 7.97 -26.67 5.08
N VAL A 300 7.97 -25.52 4.38
CA VAL A 300 7.59 -24.23 4.98
C VAL A 300 6.17 -23.81 4.60
N LEU A 301 5.78 -23.92 3.32
CA LEU A 301 4.47 -23.51 2.83
C LEU A 301 3.29 -24.21 3.55
N PRO A 302 3.34 -25.54 3.83
CA PRO A 302 2.25 -26.23 4.52
C PRO A 302 2.05 -25.78 5.97
N MET A 303 3.08 -25.17 6.59
CA MET A 303 2.97 -24.63 7.95
C MET A 303 2.14 -23.33 8.02
N GLY A 304 1.69 -22.81 6.87
CA GLY A 304 0.62 -21.82 6.77
C GLY A 304 0.95 -20.41 7.27
N LYS A 305 -0.08 -19.69 7.74
CA LYS A 305 -0.03 -18.24 8.07
C LYS A 305 0.97 -17.87 9.18
N HIS A 306 1.39 -18.83 10.00
CA HIS A 306 2.30 -18.63 11.12
C HIS A 306 3.72 -18.23 10.70
N PHE A 307 4.10 -18.53 9.46
CA PHE A 307 5.45 -18.32 8.95
C PHE A 307 5.58 -17.09 8.06
N ARG A 308 4.46 -16.54 7.54
CA ARG A 308 4.44 -15.36 6.64
C ARG A 308 5.04 -14.09 7.27
N HIS A 309 5.12 -14.02 8.59
CA HIS A 309 5.63 -12.85 9.32
C HIS A 309 7.03 -13.06 9.92
N ARG A 310 7.66 -14.22 9.69
CA ARG A 310 9.01 -14.48 10.19
C ARG A 310 10.05 -13.79 9.31
N ARG A 311 11.05 -13.20 9.96
CA ARG A 311 12.13 -12.46 9.28
C ARG A 311 12.88 -13.37 8.31
N GLU A 312 13.04 -14.63 8.68
CA GLU A 312 13.76 -15.69 7.96
C GLU A 312 13.10 -16.07 6.62
N LEU A 313 11.89 -15.59 6.35
CA LEU A 313 11.13 -15.88 5.13
C LEU A 313 10.85 -14.63 4.31
N THR A 314 11.48 -13.51 4.66
CA THR A 314 11.49 -12.30 3.83
C THR A 314 12.45 -12.51 2.65
N VAL A 315 12.13 -11.97 1.48
CA VAL A 315 12.97 -12.07 0.27
C VAL A 315 14.36 -11.50 0.54
N ARG A 316 14.43 -10.40 1.31
CA ARG A 316 15.69 -9.82 1.74
C ARG A 316 16.55 -10.82 2.52
N TRP A 317 16.02 -11.43 3.58
CA TRP A 317 16.78 -12.37 4.42
C TRP A 317 17.20 -13.61 3.62
N LEU A 318 16.25 -14.21 2.90
CA LEU A 318 16.53 -15.39 2.06
C LEU A 318 17.64 -15.09 1.05
N SER A 319 17.61 -13.95 0.35
CA SER A 319 18.65 -13.62 -0.63
C SER A 319 20.06 -13.44 -0.04
N GLN A 320 20.14 -12.98 1.23
CA GLN A 320 21.38 -12.69 1.94
C GLN A 320 21.97 -13.94 2.60
N GLU A 321 21.14 -14.75 3.26
CA GLU A 321 21.56 -15.89 4.07
C GLU A 321 21.44 -17.23 3.32
N MET A 322 21.01 -17.22 2.06
CA MET A 322 20.81 -18.45 1.27
C MET A 322 22.04 -19.35 1.24
N ASP A 323 23.22 -18.77 1.08
CA ASP A 323 24.46 -19.55 0.94
C ASP A 323 24.79 -20.26 2.27
N VAL A 324 24.53 -19.59 3.41
CA VAL A 324 24.65 -20.15 4.77
C VAL A 324 23.63 -21.26 5.01
N VAL A 325 22.35 -21.01 4.72
CA VAL A 325 21.26 -21.99 4.89
C VAL A 325 21.48 -23.22 4.02
N MET A 326 22.08 -23.04 2.85
CA MET A 326 22.30 -24.10 1.88
C MET A 326 23.65 -24.80 2.03
N GLY A 327 24.47 -24.40 3.00
CA GLY A 327 25.77 -25.01 3.28
C GLY A 327 26.74 -24.89 2.11
N LYS A 328 26.79 -23.72 1.47
CA LYS A 328 27.71 -23.38 0.38
C LYS A 328 28.93 -22.61 0.86
#